data_AF-A0A8I1U117-F1
#
_entry.id   AF-A0A8I1U117-F1
#
_cell.length_a   1.000
_cell.length_b   1.000
_cell.length_c   1.000
_cell.angle_alpha   90.00
_cell.angle_beta   90.00
_cell.angle_gamma   90.00
#
_symmetry.space_group_name_H-M   'P 1'
#
loop_
_entity.id
_entity.type
_entity.pdbx_description
1 polymer ?
#
loop_
_entity_poly.entity_id
_entity_poly.type
_entity_poly.pdbx_seq_one_letter_code
_entity_poly.pdbx_strand_id
1 'polypeptide(L)'
;MTLPFPKLYLNLNFNGENLAVKLAYEHHDKEVNYLIAEGGNKKDAIYGYAWGGHFEDVETLYREHKELIPFAVAGYCRGGFNDKALRLIAANPDIEEEVKKNAVYGYAQAGNKRHVLMALKSSPKYLLMAILGAASTNQKEWLTELLAGTNYYPQAIQEAAKNGHFTLYKELINCLGVQIQPAITMNQETVNCLKYLNIALKGCISGAHIEEVAHLIKLGANPAYAVNELFIDGAIRVEDLSILLASINSAEMRQKIVSIILNTDKRLDPALLDESMNRNLNSINGNNLEDIIPGENSENNLKQDVITVENLKNIIIQDQVHSMIKLMK
;
A
#
# COMPACT_ATOMS: atom_id res chain seq x y z
N MET A 1 15.75 19.80 5.23
CA MET A 1 16.17 18.78 4.24
C MET A 1 14.88 18.15 3.73
N THR A 2 14.45 18.50 2.52
CA THR A 2 13.23 17.93 1.92
C THR A 2 13.49 16.49 1.51
N LEU A 3 12.52 15.60 1.72
CA LEU A 3 12.61 14.21 1.29
C LEU A 3 13.01 14.14 -0.20
N PRO A 4 13.93 13.25 -0.58
CA PRO A 4 14.31 13.07 -1.99
C PRO A 4 13.21 12.38 -2.81
N PHE A 5 12.06 12.06 -2.21
CA PHE A 5 10.96 11.36 -2.88
C PHE A 5 9.59 11.97 -2.56
N PRO A 6 8.61 11.81 -3.47
CA PRO A 6 7.26 12.29 -3.29
C PRO A 6 6.57 11.72 -2.05
N LYS A 7 5.77 12.55 -1.36
CA LYS A 7 5.02 12.15 -0.17
C LYS A 7 4.03 11.00 -0.41
N LEU A 8 3.60 10.76 -1.64
CA LEU A 8 2.80 9.58 -2.01
C LEU A 8 3.44 8.26 -1.55
N TYR A 9 4.76 8.15 -1.69
CA TYR A 9 5.49 6.93 -1.40
C TYR A 9 5.73 6.69 0.11
N LEU A 10 5.40 7.67 0.97
CA LEU A 10 5.34 7.42 2.41
C LEU A 10 4.33 6.32 2.75
N ASN A 11 3.31 6.15 1.90
CA ASN A 11 2.27 5.15 2.02
C ASN A 11 2.48 3.94 1.09
N LEU A 12 3.67 3.78 0.49
CA LEU A 12 3.96 2.60 -0.32
C LEU A 12 3.86 1.34 0.56
N ASN A 13 2.85 0.52 0.30
CA ASN A 13 2.55 -0.66 1.09
C ASN A 13 2.97 -1.93 0.34
N PHE A 14 3.74 -2.79 1.00
CA PHE A 14 4.12 -4.10 0.49
C PHE A 14 4.02 -5.13 1.62
N ASN A 15 3.31 -6.23 1.38
CA ASN A 15 3.19 -7.32 2.36
C ASN A 15 2.71 -6.90 3.76
N GLY A 16 1.76 -5.97 3.83
CA GLY A 16 1.19 -5.49 5.08
C GLY A 16 2.09 -4.49 5.82
N GLU A 17 3.09 -3.93 5.13
CA GLU A 17 4.10 -3.04 5.71
C GLU A 17 4.28 -1.83 4.79
N ASN A 18 4.50 -0.66 5.39
CA ASN A 18 5.07 0.47 4.67
C ASN A 18 6.42 0.84 5.28
N LEU A 19 7.05 1.87 4.72
CA LEU A 19 8.36 2.32 5.18
C LEU A 19 8.41 2.68 6.67
N ALA A 20 7.38 3.35 7.20
CA ALA A 20 7.32 3.72 8.61
C ALA A 20 7.21 2.48 9.51
N VAL A 21 6.37 1.50 9.13
CA VAL A 21 6.30 0.19 9.80
C VAL A 21 7.66 -0.47 9.82
N LYS A 22 8.34 -0.53 8.67
CA LYS A 22 9.61 -1.24 8.51
C LYS A 22 10.72 -0.63 9.36
N LEU A 23 10.88 0.69 9.33
CA LEU A 23 11.90 1.39 10.11
C LEU A 23 11.62 1.33 11.62
N ALA A 24 10.35 1.41 12.03
CA ALA A 24 9.98 1.27 13.43
C ALA A 24 10.20 -0.17 13.92
N TYR A 25 9.87 -1.18 13.10
CA TYR A 25 10.19 -2.58 13.39
C TYR A 25 11.70 -2.82 13.59
N GLU A 26 12.54 -2.14 12.79
CA GLU A 26 14.01 -2.21 12.89
C GLU A 26 14.63 -1.27 13.93
N HIS A 27 13.82 -0.49 14.66
CA HIS A 27 14.25 0.46 15.69
C HIS A 27 15.12 1.62 15.16
N HIS A 28 14.80 2.15 13.98
CA HIS A 28 15.46 3.32 13.38
C HIS A 28 14.73 4.63 13.77
N ASP A 29 14.82 5.02 15.05
CA ASP A 29 13.96 6.09 15.61
C ASP A 29 14.13 7.46 14.97
N LYS A 30 15.36 7.81 14.57
CA LYS A 30 15.62 9.10 13.93
C LYS A 30 14.89 9.19 12.60
N GLU A 31 14.95 8.10 11.83
CA GLU A 31 14.32 7.97 10.54
C GLU A 31 12.79 7.93 10.67
N VAL A 32 12.25 7.20 11.66
CA VAL A 32 10.81 7.17 11.97
C VAL A 32 10.30 8.58 12.32
N ASN A 33 10.98 9.28 13.23
CA ASN A 33 10.60 10.63 13.64
C ASN A 33 10.64 11.61 12.48
N TYR A 34 11.65 11.49 11.61
CA TYR A 34 11.74 12.29 10.40
C TYR A 34 10.57 12.01 9.44
N LEU A 35 10.22 10.73 9.20
CA LEU A 35 9.07 10.40 8.36
C LEU A 35 7.75 10.96 8.91
N ILE A 36 7.54 10.87 10.23
CA ILE A 36 6.35 11.44 10.89
C ILE A 36 6.31 12.95 10.69
N ALA A 37 7.44 13.65 10.85
CA ALA A 37 7.52 15.10 10.64
C ALA A 37 7.19 15.50 9.19
N GLU A 38 7.48 14.63 8.22
CA GLU A 38 7.18 14.86 6.80
C GLU A 38 5.73 14.49 6.39
N GLY A 39 4.94 13.97 7.33
CA GLY A 39 3.54 13.59 7.13
C GLY A 39 3.29 12.08 7.09
N GLY A 40 4.28 11.26 7.48
CA GLY A 40 4.10 9.83 7.73
C GLY A 40 3.12 9.57 8.88
N ASN A 41 2.45 8.42 8.82
CA ASN A 41 1.37 8.10 9.74
C ASN A 41 1.90 7.48 11.05
N LYS A 42 1.65 8.15 12.19
CA LYS A 42 2.03 7.67 13.53
C LYS A 42 1.47 6.28 13.86
N LYS A 43 0.30 5.92 13.29
CA LYS A 43 -0.32 4.60 13.48
C LYS A 43 0.53 3.47 12.92
N ASP A 44 1.25 3.74 11.83
CA ASP A 44 2.12 2.76 11.18
C ASP A 44 3.43 2.61 11.96
N ALA A 45 3.97 3.70 12.49
CA ALA A 45 5.15 3.68 13.35
C ALA A 45 4.90 2.87 14.64
N ILE A 46 3.85 3.17 15.41
CA ILE A 46 3.56 2.43 16.65
C ILE A 46 3.27 0.95 16.39
N TYR A 47 2.63 0.64 15.26
CA TYR A 47 2.40 -0.73 14.82
C TYR A 47 3.74 -1.45 14.56
N GLY A 48 4.67 -0.80 13.85
CA GLY A 48 6.00 -1.33 13.58
C GLY A 48 6.81 -1.56 14.86
N TYR A 49 6.84 -0.59 15.78
CA TYR A 49 7.50 -0.75 17.09
C TYR A 49 6.94 -1.93 17.88
N ALA A 50 5.60 -2.06 17.94
CA ALA A 50 4.95 -3.15 18.65
C ALA A 50 5.23 -4.51 17.98
N TRP A 51 5.28 -4.55 16.66
CA TRP A 51 5.65 -5.74 15.91
C TRP A 51 7.13 -6.13 16.11
N GLY A 52 8.02 -5.16 16.23
CA GLY A 52 9.45 -5.36 16.52
C GLY A 52 9.77 -5.70 17.98
N GLY A 53 8.82 -5.52 18.89
CA GLY A 53 9.01 -5.77 20.32
C GLY A 53 9.63 -4.60 21.09
N HIS A 54 9.60 -3.39 20.52
CA HIS A 54 10.15 -2.16 21.12
C HIS A 54 9.14 -1.58 22.11
N PHE A 55 8.98 -2.27 23.25
CA PHE A 55 7.88 -2.03 24.19
C PHE A 55 7.89 -0.62 24.82
N GLU A 56 9.07 -0.04 25.04
CA GLU A 56 9.24 1.27 25.68
C GLU A 56 8.77 2.40 24.75
N ASP A 57 9.08 2.30 23.45
CA ASP A 57 8.63 3.27 22.43
C ASP A 57 7.13 3.23 22.22
N VAL A 58 6.57 2.01 22.18
CA VAL A 58 5.11 1.82 22.13
C VAL A 58 4.44 2.46 23.33
N GLU A 59 4.96 2.21 24.54
CA GLU A 59 4.43 2.77 25.78
C GLU A 59 4.51 4.29 25.82
N THR A 60 5.62 4.87 25.36
CA THR A 60 5.79 6.32 25.24
C THR A 60 4.75 6.90 24.29
N LEU A 61 4.61 6.34 23.09
CA LEU A 61 3.71 6.84 22.07
C LEU A 61 2.23 6.80 22.49
N TYR A 62 1.73 5.69 23.03
CA TYR A 62 0.30 5.63 23.38
C TYR A 62 -0.05 6.38 24.66
N ARG A 63 0.92 6.68 25.54
CA ARG A 63 0.70 7.54 26.71
C ARG A 63 0.35 8.96 26.28
N GLU A 64 0.99 9.45 25.23
CA GLU A 64 0.73 10.77 24.64
C GLU A 64 -0.48 10.75 23.70
N HIS A 65 -0.71 9.61 23.03
CA HIS A 65 -1.72 9.46 21.97
C HIS A 65 -2.52 8.15 22.14
N LYS A 66 -3.55 8.17 23.00
CA LYS A 66 -4.34 6.95 23.32
C LYS A 66 -5.04 6.34 22.11
N GLU A 67 -5.36 7.13 21.09
CA GLU A 67 -5.94 6.68 19.82
C GLU A 67 -5.03 5.70 19.04
N LEU A 68 -3.75 5.58 19.44
CA LEU A 68 -2.78 4.68 18.83
C LEU A 68 -2.81 3.25 19.40
N ILE A 69 -3.49 3.04 20.53
CA ILE A 69 -3.56 1.75 21.23
C ILE A 69 -4.01 0.58 20.34
N PRO A 70 -5.07 0.71 19.51
CA PRO A 70 -5.50 -0.39 18.66
C PRO A 70 -4.39 -0.85 17.68
N PHE A 71 -3.61 0.08 17.14
CA PHE A 71 -2.52 -0.21 16.20
C PHE A 71 -1.33 -0.89 16.88
N ALA A 72 -1.00 -0.48 18.11
CA ALA A 72 -0.02 -1.18 18.94
C ALA A 72 -0.44 -2.64 19.20
N VAL A 73 -1.73 -2.87 19.53
CA VAL A 73 -2.24 -4.24 19.74
C VAL A 73 -2.16 -5.07 18.47
N ALA A 74 -2.51 -4.53 17.30
CA ALA A 74 -2.31 -5.23 16.04
C ALA A 74 -0.84 -5.63 15.82
N GLY A 75 0.10 -4.71 16.08
CA GLY A 75 1.54 -4.96 15.97
C GLY A 75 2.02 -6.06 16.92
N TYR A 76 1.63 -6.01 18.20
CA TYR A 76 1.94 -7.07 19.15
C TYR A 76 1.38 -8.43 18.74
N CYS A 77 0.13 -8.49 18.26
CA CYS A 77 -0.48 -9.72 17.77
C CYS A 77 0.25 -10.27 16.54
N ARG A 78 0.70 -9.41 15.61
CA ARG A 78 1.52 -9.83 14.47
C ARG A 78 2.89 -10.35 14.91
N GLY A 79 3.51 -9.72 15.91
CA GLY A 79 4.80 -10.13 16.48
C GLY A 79 4.75 -11.34 17.41
N GLY A 80 3.56 -11.83 17.73
CA GLY A 80 3.38 -12.95 18.67
C GLY A 80 3.52 -12.56 20.14
N PHE A 81 3.57 -11.27 20.47
CA PHE A 81 3.65 -10.73 21.84
C PHE A 81 2.27 -10.73 22.53
N ASN A 82 1.63 -11.90 22.60
CA ASN A 82 0.24 -12.06 23.03
C ASN A 82 -0.02 -11.50 24.43
N ASP A 83 0.92 -11.68 25.37
CA ASP A 83 0.78 -11.18 26.73
C ASP A 83 0.71 -9.65 26.79
N LYS A 84 1.48 -8.96 25.94
CA LYS A 84 1.46 -7.49 25.83
C LYS A 84 0.15 -7.01 25.22
N ALA A 85 -0.31 -7.66 24.15
CA ALA A 85 -1.60 -7.38 23.53
C ALA A 85 -2.76 -7.56 24.52
N LEU A 86 -2.81 -8.69 25.24
CA LEU A 86 -3.87 -9.01 26.21
C LEU A 86 -3.89 -8.04 27.39
N ARG A 87 -2.73 -7.67 27.93
CA ARG A 87 -2.64 -6.65 28.99
C ARG A 87 -3.14 -5.30 28.51
N LEU A 88 -2.77 -4.89 27.29
CA LEU A 88 -3.18 -3.61 26.73
C LEU A 88 -4.69 -3.58 26.43
N ILE A 89 -5.27 -4.70 25.97
CA ILE A 89 -6.74 -4.86 25.84
C ILE A 89 -7.41 -4.71 27.21
N ALA A 90 -6.94 -5.45 28.23
CA ALA A 90 -7.55 -5.44 29.55
C ALA A 90 -7.45 -4.08 30.27
N ALA A 91 -6.40 -3.31 29.98
CA ALA A 91 -6.19 -1.97 30.54
C ALA A 91 -7.07 -0.89 29.90
N ASN A 92 -7.73 -1.16 28.76
CA ASN A 92 -8.51 -0.16 28.01
C ASN A 92 -9.93 -0.71 27.68
N PRO A 93 -10.78 -0.96 28.69
CA PRO A 93 -12.11 -1.55 28.50
C PRO A 93 -13.08 -0.64 27.73
N ASP A 94 -12.83 0.67 27.73
CA ASP A 94 -13.62 1.69 27.02
C ASP A 94 -13.52 1.58 25.50
N ILE A 95 -12.42 1.05 24.97
CA ILE A 95 -12.18 0.85 23.54
C ILE A 95 -11.99 -0.64 23.19
N GLU A 96 -12.40 -1.55 24.07
CA GLU A 96 -12.13 -2.99 23.98
C GLU A 96 -12.50 -3.58 22.60
N GLU A 97 -13.62 -3.16 22.03
CA GLU A 97 -14.10 -3.66 20.74
C GLU A 97 -13.17 -3.29 19.58
N GLU A 98 -12.70 -2.05 19.54
CA GLU A 98 -11.79 -1.56 18.50
C GLU A 98 -10.44 -2.27 18.61
N VAL A 99 -9.96 -2.43 19.85
CA VAL A 99 -8.70 -3.12 20.12
C VAL A 99 -8.78 -4.61 19.77
N LYS A 100 -9.90 -5.29 20.06
CA LYS A 100 -10.14 -6.69 19.65
C LYS A 100 -10.17 -6.86 18.13
N LYS A 101 -10.80 -5.95 17.39
CA LYS A 101 -10.79 -5.97 15.92
C LYS A 101 -9.36 -5.89 15.37
N ASN A 102 -8.57 -4.98 15.90
CA ASN A 102 -7.17 -4.81 15.52
C ASN A 102 -6.29 -6.01 15.93
N ALA A 103 -6.56 -6.63 17.09
CA ALA A 103 -5.90 -7.88 17.48
C ALA A 103 -6.15 -8.99 16.46
N VAL A 104 -7.40 -9.17 16.02
CA VAL A 104 -7.74 -10.18 14.98
C VAL A 104 -7.03 -9.90 13.67
N TYR A 105 -6.97 -8.62 13.25
CA TYR A 105 -6.22 -8.22 12.07
C TYR A 105 -4.73 -8.62 12.20
N GLY A 106 -4.07 -8.27 13.32
CA GLY A 106 -2.66 -8.62 13.57
C GLY A 106 -2.41 -10.14 13.63
N TYR A 107 -3.28 -10.90 14.29
CA TYR A 107 -3.22 -12.37 14.30
C TYR A 107 -3.38 -12.96 12.91
N ALA A 108 -4.27 -12.38 12.10
CA ALA A 108 -4.46 -12.80 10.72
C ALA A 108 -3.21 -12.51 9.88
N GLN A 109 -2.58 -11.35 10.03
CA GLN A 109 -1.31 -11.06 9.35
C GLN A 109 -0.18 -12.04 9.73
N ALA A 110 -0.15 -12.52 10.98
CA ALA A 110 0.82 -13.51 11.43
C ALA A 110 0.50 -14.96 11.04
N GLY A 111 -0.62 -15.23 10.37
CA GLY A 111 -1.06 -16.60 10.09
C GLY A 111 -1.48 -17.39 11.33
N ASN A 112 -1.81 -16.68 12.42
CA ASN A 112 -2.20 -17.30 13.68
C ASN A 112 -3.67 -17.74 13.65
N LYS A 113 -3.95 -18.78 12.85
CA LYS A 113 -5.30 -19.34 12.64
C LYS A 113 -6.03 -19.62 13.95
N ARG A 114 -5.31 -20.10 14.98
CA ARG A 114 -5.89 -20.43 16.30
C ARG A 114 -6.58 -19.24 16.94
N HIS A 115 -5.90 -18.10 17.10
CA HIS A 115 -6.48 -16.93 17.76
C HIS A 115 -7.58 -16.30 16.92
N VAL A 116 -7.44 -16.30 15.59
CA VAL A 116 -8.50 -15.83 14.70
C VAL A 116 -9.76 -16.69 14.82
N LEU A 117 -9.63 -18.02 14.77
CA LEU A 117 -10.78 -18.93 14.92
C LEU A 117 -11.44 -18.82 16.29
N MET A 118 -10.66 -18.62 17.36
CA MET A 118 -11.20 -18.34 18.70
C MET A 118 -12.03 -17.05 18.71
N ALA A 119 -11.53 -15.97 18.08
CA ALA A 119 -12.27 -14.72 17.96
C ALA A 119 -13.56 -14.91 17.13
N LEU A 120 -13.49 -15.59 15.99
CA LEU A 120 -14.66 -15.85 15.13
C LEU A 120 -15.73 -16.69 15.84
N LYS A 121 -15.33 -17.68 16.66
CA LYS A 121 -16.25 -18.44 17.50
C LYS A 121 -16.97 -17.55 18.51
N SER A 122 -16.29 -16.52 19.03
CA SER A 122 -16.90 -15.56 19.95
C SER A 122 -17.84 -14.57 19.25
N SER A 123 -17.53 -14.18 18.02
CA SER A 123 -18.39 -13.30 17.23
C SER A 123 -18.02 -13.28 15.73
N PRO A 124 -18.98 -13.44 14.81
CA PRO A 124 -18.71 -13.37 13.37
C PRO A 124 -18.30 -11.97 12.88
N LYS A 125 -18.50 -10.91 13.68
CA LYS A 125 -18.13 -9.53 13.32
C LYS A 125 -16.63 -9.33 13.06
N TYR A 126 -15.79 -10.26 13.54
CA TYR A 126 -14.35 -10.23 13.32
C TYR A 126 -13.91 -10.80 11.97
N LEU A 127 -14.85 -11.40 11.21
CA LEU A 127 -14.54 -12.05 9.92
C LEU A 127 -13.88 -11.10 8.93
N LEU A 128 -14.38 -9.88 8.80
CA LEU A 128 -13.77 -8.89 7.92
C LEU A 128 -12.32 -8.59 8.31
N MET A 129 -12.02 -8.40 9.60
CA MET A 129 -10.65 -8.11 10.05
C MET A 129 -9.70 -9.28 9.78
N ALA A 130 -10.18 -10.52 9.95
CA ALA A 130 -9.43 -11.71 9.60
C ALA A 130 -9.09 -11.77 8.10
N ILE A 131 -10.09 -11.49 7.26
CA ILE A 131 -9.94 -11.46 5.79
C ILE A 131 -8.94 -10.39 5.37
N LEU A 132 -9.04 -9.17 5.91
CA LEU A 132 -8.12 -8.08 5.59
C LEU A 132 -6.67 -8.43 5.99
N GLY A 133 -6.47 -8.97 7.20
CA GLY A 133 -5.13 -9.36 7.66
C GLY A 133 -4.50 -10.45 6.79
N ALA A 134 -5.25 -11.50 6.47
CA ALA A 134 -4.79 -12.58 5.58
C ALA A 134 -4.52 -12.09 4.15
N ALA A 135 -5.36 -11.19 3.61
CA ALA A 135 -5.17 -10.58 2.29
C ALA A 135 -3.94 -9.67 2.23
N SER A 136 -3.67 -8.90 3.29
CA SER A 136 -2.51 -7.99 3.35
C SER A 136 -1.15 -8.71 3.34
N THR A 137 -1.12 -10.00 3.69
CA THR A 137 0.12 -10.81 3.83
C THR A 137 0.13 -12.03 2.89
N ASN A 138 -0.67 -11.99 1.83
CA ASN A 138 -0.72 -13.02 0.78
C ASN A 138 -0.98 -14.46 1.27
N GLN A 139 -1.82 -14.63 2.30
CA GLN A 139 -2.12 -15.97 2.83
C GLN A 139 -3.23 -16.65 2.04
N LYS A 140 -2.96 -16.93 0.77
CA LYS A 140 -3.94 -17.37 -0.25
C LYS A 140 -4.85 -18.50 0.23
N GLU A 141 -4.28 -19.63 0.66
CA GLU A 141 -5.06 -20.83 1.00
C GLU A 141 -6.04 -20.54 2.14
N TRP A 142 -5.56 -19.87 3.19
CA TRP A 142 -6.40 -19.50 4.32
C TRP A 142 -7.41 -18.41 3.98
N LEU A 143 -7.04 -17.43 3.17
CA LEU A 143 -7.93 -16.39 2.71
C LEU A 143 -9.11 -16.99 1.92
N THR A 144 -8.85 -18.00 1.07
CA THR A 144 -9.92 -18.74 0.37
C THR A 144 -10.86 -19.45 1.34
N GLU A 145 -10.33 -20.08 2.41
CA GLU A 145 -11.15 -20.68 3.47
C GLU A 145 -12.05 -19.64 4.16
N LEU A 146 -11.51 -18.46 4.49
CA LEU A 146 -12.25 -17.38 5.14
C LEU A 146 -13.31 -16.74 4.24
N LEU A 147 -13.06 -16.68 2.93
CA LEU A 147 -13.96 -16.06 1.96
C LEU A 147 -15.13 -16.96 1.54
N ALA A 148 -15.02 -18.28 1.75
CA ALA A 148 -16.03 -19.24 1.32
C ALA A 148 -17.42 -18.90 1.87
N GLY A 149 -18.38 -18.69 0.97
CA GLY A 149 -19.77 -18.34 1.32
C GLY A 149 -19.97 -16.90 1.82
N THR A 150 -18.97 -16.03 1.70
CA THR A 150 -19.05 -14.62 2.15
C THR A 150 -19.22 -13.65 0.98
N ASN A 151 -19.55 -12.40 1.31
CA ASN A 151 -19.59 -11.28 0.36
C ASN A 151 -18.38 -10.34 0.50
N TYR A 152 -17.29 -10.79 1.14
CA TYR A 152 -16.12 -9.96 1.48
C TYR A 152 -15.01 -9.95 0.41
N TYR A 153 -15.24 -10.56 -0.76
CA TYR A 153 -14.29 -10.53 -1.88
C TYR A 153 -13.87 -9.11 -2.29
N PRO A 154 -14.77 -8.10 -2.38
CA PRO A 154 -14.36 -6.73 -2.68
C PRO A 154 -13.30 -6.18 -1.72
N GLN A 155 -13.48 -6.39 -0.42
CA GLN A 155 -12.55 -5.91 0.60
C GLN A 155 -11.21 -6.66 0.53
N ALA A 156 -11.24 -7.98 0.30
CA ALA A 156 -10.03 -8.78 0.11
C ALA A 156 -9.25 -8.37 -1.16
N ILE A 157 -9.93 -8.11 -2.28
CA ILE A 157 -9.33 -7.62 -3.53
C ILE A 157 -8.65 -6.28 -3.30
N GLN A 158 -9.35 -5.33 -2.67
CA GLN A 158 -8.79 -4.01 -2.39
C GLN A 158 -7.56 -4.10 -1.48
N GLU A 159 -7.63 -4.89 -0.41
CA GLU A 159 -6.52 -5.01 0.55
C GLU A 159 -5.32 -5.75 -0.06
N ALA A 160 -5.54 -6.81 -0.84
CA ALA A 160 -4.45 -7.49 -1.55
C ALA A 160 -3.76 -6.55 -2.56
N ALA A 161 -4.54 -5.77 -3.32
CA ALA A 161 -4.01 -4.78 -4.27
C ALA A 161 -3.23 -3.66 -3.56
N LYS A 162 -3.73 -3.15 -2.42
CA LYS A 162 -3.03 -2.17 -1.58
C LYS A 162 -1.66 -2.67 -1.11
N ASN A 163 -1.53 -3.95 -0.83
CA ASN A 163 -0.29 -4.53 -0.30
C ASN A 163 0.61 -5.12 -1.39
N GLY A 164 0.37 -4.81 -2.67
CA GLY A 164 1.23 -5.23 -3.79
C GLY A 164 1.02 -6.68 -4.24
N HIS A 165 0.00 -7.39 -3.73
CA HIS A 165 -0.24 -8.79 -4.04
C HIS A 165 -1.04 -8.94 -5.34
N PHE A 166 -0.42 -8.54 -6.46
CA PHE A 166 -1.10 -8.42 -7.74
C PHE A 166 -1.63 -9.75 -8.27
N THR A 167 -0.88 -10.83 -8.08
CA THR A 167 -1.32 -12.19 -8.42
C THR A 167 -2.53 -12.58 -7.60
N LEU A 168 -2.51 -12.33 -6.28
CA LEU A 168 -3.59 -12.71 -5.38
C LEU A 168 -4.91 -12.02 -5.73
N TYR A 169 -4.93 -10.69 -5.91
CA TYR A 169 -6.20 -10.03 -6.20
C TYR A 169 -6.77 -10.45 -7.56
N LYS A 170 -5.92 -10.77 -8.55
CA LYS A 170 -6.34 -11.30 -9.87
C LYS A 170 -6.97 -12.69 -9.70
N GLU A 171 -6.38 -13.55 -8.88
CA GLU A 171 -6.96 -14.85 -8.55
C GLU A 171 -8.29 -14.72 -7.79
N LEU A 172 -8.41 -13.78 -6.85
CA LEU A 172 -9.66 -13.49 -6.15
C LEU A 172 -10.78 -13.02 -7.11
N ILE A 173 -10.44 -12.24 -8.14
CA ILE A 173 -11.39 -11.86 -9.20
C ILE A 173 -11.80 -13.09 -10.02
N ASN A 174 -10.87 -13.96 -10.38
CA ASN A 174 -11.16 -15.19 -11.12
C ASN A 174 -12.07 -16.14 -10.32
N CYS A 175 -11.92 -16.21 -8.98
CA CYS A 175 -12.83 -16.98 -8.10
C CYS A 175 -14.28 -16.52 -8.17
N LEU A 176 -14.54 -15.29 -8.62
CA LEU A 176 -15.88 -14.75 -8.84
C LEU A 176 -16.43 -15.06 -10.25
N GLY A 177 -15.73 -15.88 -11.03
CA GLY A 177 -16.10 -16.25 -12.40
C GLY A 177 -15.90 -15.12 -13.40
N VAL A 178 -15.01 -14.17 -13.11
CA VAL A 178 -14.77 -12.99 -13.93
C VAL A 178 -13.38 -13.08 -14.55
N GLN A 179 -13.30 -13.05 -15.88
CA GLN A 179 -12.02 -12.99 -16.59
C GLN A 179 -11.55 -11.54 -16.73
N ILE A 180 -10.30 -11.28 -16.35
CA ILE A 180 -9.66 -9.97 -16.53
C ILE A 180 -9.20 -9.85 -17.98
N GLN A 181 -9.88 -9.01 -18.75
CA GLN A 181 -9.56 -8.73 -20.14
C GLN A 181 -9.87 -7.26 -20.47
N PRO A 182 -9.23 -6.67 -21.49
CA PRO A 182 -9.57 -5.33 -21.95
C PRO A 182 -11.05 -5.22 -22.33
N ALA A 183 -11.70 -4.14 -21.92
CA ALA A 183 -13.10 -3.87 -22.25
C ALA A 183 -13.26 -3.50 -23.74
N ILE A 184 -13.52 -4.50 -24.60
CA ILE A 184 -13.79 -4.29 -26.04
C ILE A 184 -15.29 -4.04 -26.29
N THR A 185 -16.16 -4.74 -25.56
CA THR A 185 -17.63 -4.62 -25.68
C THR A 185 -18.29 -4.56 -24.29
N MET A 186 -19.35 -3.75 -24.17
CA MET A 186 -20.10 -3.60 -22.92
C MET A 186 -21.18 -4.68 -22.80
N ASN A 187 -20.84 -5.81 -22.18
CA ASN A 187 -21.78 -6.85 -21.77
C ASN A 187 -21.76 -6.99 -20.22
N GLN A 188 -22.62 -7.86 -19.66
CA GLN A 188 -22.73 -8.02 -18.20
C GLN A 188 -21.42 -8.53 -17.57
N GLU A 189 -20.67 -9.38 -18.27
CA GLU A 189 -19.39 -9.89 -17.81
C GLU A 189 -18.34 -8.77 -17.74
N THR A 190 -18.27 -7.91 -18.76
CA THR A 190 -17.44 -6.70 -18.79
C THR A 190 -17.80 -5.76 -17.64
N VAL A 191 -19.10 -5.52 -17.38
CA VAL A 191 -19.54 -4.67 -16.25
C VAL A 191 -19.06 -5.23 -14.90
N ASN A 192 -19.18 -6.54 -14.70
CA ASN A 192 -18.70 -7.19 -13.49
C ASN A 192 -17.17 -7.11 -13.36
N CYS A 193 -16.44 -7.30 -14.47
CA CYS A 193 -14.99 -7.13 -14.54
C CYS A 193 -14.57 -5.72 -14.14
N LEU A 194 -15.17 -4.70 -14.76
CA LEU A 194 -14.88 -3.29 -14.46
C LEU A 194 -15.15 -2.94 -13.00
N LYS A 195 -16.22 -3.49 -12.39
CA LYS A 195 -16.49 -3.32 -10.96
C LYS A 195 -15.31 -3.76 -10.10
N TYR A 196 -14.77 -4.96 -10.33
CA TYR A 196 -13.65 -5.47 -9.53
C TYR A 196 -12.30 -4.84 -9.87
N LEU A 197 -12.07 -4.48 -11.14
CA LEU A 197 -10.89 -3.69 -11.52
C LEU A 197 -10.89 -2.32 -10.83
N ASN A 198 -12.04 -1.65 -10.70
CA ASN A 198 -12.14 -0.39 -9.96
C ASN A 198 -11.86 -0.56 -8.46
N ILE A 199 -12.23 -1.71 -7.87
CA ILE A 199 -11.90 -2.03 -6.48
C ILE A 199 -10.39 -2.24 -6.31
N ALA A 200 -9.76 -3.01 -7.21
CA ALA A 200 -8.30 -3.21 -7.21
C ALA A 200 -7.54 -1.90 -7.45
N LEU A 201 -8.05 -1.03 -8.35
CA LEU A 201 -7.48 0.27 -8.66
C LEU A 201 -7.40 1.17 -7.41
N LYS A 202 -8.47 1.22 -6.61
CA LYS A 202 -8.47 1.94 -5.32
C LYS A 202 -7.38 1.40 -4.41
N GLY A 203 -7.33 0.09 -4.23
CA GLY A 203 -6.28 -0.55 -3.42
C GLY A 203 -4.88 -0.16 -3.89
N CYS A 204 -4.60 -0.28 -5.19
CA CYS A 204 -3.31 0.09 -5.77
C CYS A 204 -2.95 1.57 -5.49
N ILE A 205 -3.89 2.51 -5.60
CA ILE A 205 -3.63 3.93 -5.26
C ILE A 205 -3.37 4.10 -3.76
N SER A 206 -4.21 3.53 -2.88
CA SER A 206 -4.01 3.63 -1.44
C SER A 206 -2.65 3.03 -0.99
N GLY A 207 -2.14 2.07 -1.76
CA GLY A 207 -0.83 1.45 -1.57
C GLY A 207 0.32 2.06 -2.37
N ALA A 208 0.09 3.15 -3.11
CA ALA A 208 1.04 3.82 -4.00
C ALA A 208 1.65 2.95 -5.13
N HIS A 209 0.94 1.93 -5.61
CA HIS A 209 1.33 1.03 -6.71
C HIS A 209 1.01 1.63 -8.09
N ILE A 210 1.60 2.78 -8.42
CA ILE A 210 1.20 3.61 -9.57
C ILE A 210 1.33 2.91 -10.93
N GLU A 211 2.33 2.04 -11.10
CA GLU A 211 2.47 1.25 -12.34
C GLU A 211 1.29 0.31 -12.57
N GLU A 212 0.83 -0.39 -11.53
CA GLU A 212 -0.33 -1.29 -11.64
C GLU A 212 -1.62 -0.48 -11.83
N VAL A 213 -1.72 0.74 -11.27
CA VAL A 213 -2.84 1.65 -11.55
C VAL A 213 -2.92 1.96 -13.05
N ALA A 214 -1.80 2.33 -13.68
CA ALA A 214 -1.77 2.62 -15.10
C ALA A 214 -2.16 1.39 -15.94
N HIS A 215 -1.70 0.21 -15.54
CA HIS A 215 -2.10 -1.06 -16.15
C HIS A 215 -3.60 -1.33 -16.02
N LEU A 216 -4.19 -1.15 -14.83
CA LEU A 216 -5.63 -1.32 -14.59
C LEU A 216 -6.49 -0.34 -15.41
N ILE A 217 -6.06 0.92 -15.54
CA ILE A 217 -6.72 1.92 -16.40
C ILE A 217 -6.68 1.47 -17.86
N LYS A 218 -5.55 0.93 -18.33
CA LYS A 218 -5.41 0.36 -19.69
C LYS A 218 -6.36 -0.82 -19.92
N LEU A 219 -6.66 -1.61 -18.88
CA LEU A 219 -7.66 -2.69 -18.94
C LEU A 219 -9.12 -2.18 -18.93
N GLY A 220 -9.33 -0.88 -18.71
CA GLY A 220 -10.64 -0.24 -18.75
C GLY A 220 -11.16 0.22 -17.39
N ALA A 221 -10.39 0.07 -16.30
CA ALA A 221 -10.76 0.64 -15.01
C ALA A 221 -11.01 2.15 -15.14
N ASN A 222 -12.02 2.66 -14.44
CA ASN A 222 -12.42 4.05 -14.53
C ASN A 222 -11.44 4.92 -13.72
N PRO A 223 -10.68 5.83 -14.37
CA PRO A 223 -9.69 6.67 -13.71
C PRO A 223 -10.26 7.59 -12.62
N ALA A 224 -11.57 7.89 -12.65
CA ALA A 224 -12.20 8.70 -11.59
C ALA A 224 -12.03 8.08 -10.20
N TYR A 225 -11.99 6.75 -10.09
CA TYR A 225 -11.72 6.10 -8.81
C TYR A 225 -10.30 6.35 -8.32
N ALA A 226 -9.30 6.38 -9.21
CA ALA A 226 -7.94 6.70 -8.83
C ALA A 226 -7.80 8.15 -8.37
N VAL A 227 -8.43 9.09 -9.10
CA VAL A 227 -8.45 10.51 -8.75
C VAL A 227 -9.09 10.72 -7.37
N ASN A 228 -10.25 10.09 -7.11
CA ASN A 228 -10.92 10.21 -5.83
C ASN A 228 -10.10 9.66 -4.66
N GLU A 229 -9.30 8.61 -4.90
CA GLU A 229 -8.45 8.03 -3.87
C GLU A 229 -7.17 8.87 -3.60
N LEU A 230 -6.77 9.71 -4.56
CA LEU A 230 -5.70 10.70 -4.38
C LEU A 230 -6.15 11.95 -3.60
N PHE A 231 -7.44 12.15 -3.38
CA PHE A 231 -7.94 13.23 -2.52
C PHE A 231 -7.69 12.88 -1.06
N ILE A 232 -6.75 13.59 -0.44
CA ILE A 232 -6.43 13.46 0.98
C ILE A 232 -6.78 14.80 1.64
N ASP A 233 -7.54 14.75 2.75
CA ASP A 233 -7.99 15.94 3.49
C ASP A 233 -8.69 16.98 2.62
N GLY A 234 -9.42 16.49 1.60
CA GLY A 234 -10.22 17.31 0.71
C GLY A 234 -9.43 18.04 -0.37
N ALA A 235 -8.15 17.71 -0.63
CA ALA A 235 -7.38 18.24 -1.76
C ALA A 235 -6.53 17.17 -2.45
N ILE A 236 -6.24 17.36 -3.74
CA ILE A 236 -5.22 16.57 -4.46
C ILE A 236 -3.89 17.32 -4.41
N ARG A 237 -2.82 16.61 -4.07
CA ARG A 237 -1.45 17.12 -4.18
C ARG A 237 -1.01 17.05 -5.65
N VAL A 238 -0.49 18.16 -6.17
CA VAL A 238 -0.07 18.26 -7.58
C VAL A 238 1.01 17.24 -7.90
N GLU A 239 1.91 16.97 -6.96
CA GLU A 239 3.01 16.01 -7.10
C GLU A 239 2.48 14.60 -7.33
N ASP A 240 1.57 14.13 -6.48
CA ASP A 240 0.98 12.78 -6.56
C ASP A 240 0.26 12.57 -7.88
N LEU A 241 -0.50 13.59 -8.30
CA LEU A 241 -1.18 13.59 -9.58
C LEU A 241 -0.19 13.54 -10.75
N SER A 242 0.91 14.27 -10.66
CA SER A 242 1.91 14.32 -11.72
C SER A 242 2.61 12.98 -11.90
N ILE A 243 2.81 12.23 -10.81
CA ILE A 243 3.34 10.86 -10.84
C ILE A 243 2.33 9.93 -11.52
N LEU A 244 1.04 10.03 -11.16
CA LEU A 244 -0.01 9.26 -11.82
C LEU A 244 -0.05 9.56 -13.32
N LEU A 245 -0.10 10.82 -13.72
CA LEU A 245 -0.18 11.21 -15.13
C LEU A 245 1.05 10.77 -15.92
N ALA A 246 2.25 10.84 -15.33
CA ALA A 246 3.49 10.37 -15.95
C ALA A 246 3.47 8.86 -16.23
N SER A 247 2.78 8.07 -15.41
CA SER A 247 2.66 6.61 -15.61
C SER A 247 1.67 6.20 -16.71
N ILE A 248 0.82 7.13 -17.17
CA ILE A 248 -0.21 6.87 -18.18
C ILE A 248 0.32 7.19 -19.57
N ASN A 249 0.64 6.18 -20.37
CA ASN A 249 1.23 6.36 -21.71
C ASN A 249 0.27 7.03 -22.73
N SER A 250 -1.04 6.83 -22.61
CA SER A 250 -2.03 7.39 -23.54
C SER A 250 -2.29 8.88 -23.27
N ALA A 251 -1.99 9.73 -24.24
CA ALA A 251 -2.26 11.17 -24.16
C ALA A 251 -3.75 11.49 -23.98
N GLU A 252 -4.62 10.78 -24.69
CA GLU A 252 -6.08 10.91 -24.54
C GLU A 252 -6.53 10.57 -23.11
N MET A 253 -6.00 9.49 -22.54
CA MET A 253 -6.33 9.09 -21.17
C MET A 253 -5.82 10.10 -20.14
N ARG A 254 -4.62 10.67 -20.34
CA ARG A 254 -4.11 11.76 -19.48
C ARG A 254 -5.05 12.97 -19.50
N GLN A 255 -5.50 13.40 -20.69
CA GLN A 255 -6.45 14.50 -20.83
C GLN A 255 -7.80 14.19 -20.15
N LYS A 256 -8.29 12.96 -20.28
CA LYS A 256 -9.48 12.50 -19.56
C LYS A 256 -9.30 12.61 -18.05
N ILE A 257 -8.18 12.16 -17.49
CA ILE A 257 -7.87 12.28 -16.06
C ILE A 257 -7.85 13.76 -15.64
N VAL A 258 -7.15 14.63 -16.37
CA VAL A 258 -7.10 16.07 -16.10
C VAL A 258 -8.51 16.69 -16.10
N SER A 259 -9.36 16.36 -17.08
CA SER A 259 -10.74 16.86 -17.09
C SER A 259 -11.58 16.40 -15.89
N ILE A 260 -11.41 15.15 -15.42
CA ILE A 260 -12.07 14.65 -14.21
C ILE A 260 -11.65 15.47 -12.99
N ILE A 261 -10.36 15.77 -12.89
CA ILE A 261 -9.77 16.53 -11.78
C ILE A 261 -10.29 17.95 -11.76
N LEU A 262 -10.26 18.68 -12.88
CA LEU A 262 -10.77 20.05 -12.95
C LEU A 262 -12.27 20.14 -12.61
N ASN A 263 -13.02 19.07 -12.88
CA ASN A 263 -14.42 18.98 -12.48
C ASN A 263 -14.62 18.66 -10.99
N THR A 264 -13.65 17.97 -10.36
CA THR A 264 -13.75 17.51 -8.95
C THR A 264 -13.10 18.51 -7.97
N ASP A 265 -11.95 19.10 -8.31
CA ASP A 265 -11.30 20.18 -7.55
C ASP A 265 -11.19 21.45 -8.38
N LYS A 266 -12.14 22.38 -8.16
CA LYS A 266 -12.14 23.68 -8.84
C LYS A 266 -11.01 24.60 -8.40
N ARG A 267 -10.23 24.24 -7.37
CA ARG A 267 -9.11 25.07 -6.86
C ARG A 267 -7.81 24.79 -7.59
N LEU A 268 -7.71 23.69 -8.34
CA LEU A 268 -6.51 23.37 -9.11
C LEU A 268 -6.42 24.30 -10.32
N ASP A 269 -5.29 25.01 -10.43
CA ASP A 269 -4.96 25.82 -11.60
C ASP A 269 -4.48 24.89 -12.73
N PRO A 270 -5.15 24.87 -13.90
CA PRO A 270 -4.72 24.10 -15.06
C PRO A 270 -3.26 24.36 -15.46
N ALA A 271 -2.76 25.59 -15.29
CA ALA A 271 -1.39 25.94 -15.66
C ALA A 271 -0.34 25.20 -14.81
N LEU A 272 -0.62 24.97 -13.53
CA LEU A 272 0.27 24.22 -12.64
C LEU A 272 0.38 22.74 -13.02
N LEU A 273 -0.69 22.18 -13.60
CA LEU A 273 -0.70 20.79 -14.09
C LEU A 273 0.19 20.64 -15.32
N ASP A 274 0.07 21.55 -16.29
CA ASP A 274 0.86 21.52 -17.52
C ASP A 274 2.36 21.67 -17.25
N GLU A 275 2.76 22.59 -16.36
CA GLU A 275 4.16 22.76 -15.97
C GLU A 275 4.73 21.52 -15.28
N SER A 276 3.96 20.89 -14.40
CA SER A 276 4.40 19.71 -13.67
C SER A 276 4.53 18.49 -14.58
N MET A 277 3.57 18.30 -15.49
CA MET A 277 3.64 17.25 -16.51
C MET A 277 4.87 17.41 -17.42
N ASN A 278 5.16 18.63 -17.87
CA ASN A 278 6.32 18.90 -18.72
C ASN A 278 7.65 18.68 -18.00
N ARG A 279 7.75 19.05 -16.71
CA ARG A 279 8.95 18.79 -15.90
C ARG A 279 9.23 17.29 -15.75
N ASN A 280 8.21 16.49 -15.46
CA ASN A 280 8.37 15.04 -15.29
C ASN A 280 8.64 14.31 -16.61
N LEU A 281 8.02 14.71 -17.72
CA LEU A 281 8.34 14.13 -19.04
C LEU A 281 9.80 14.41 -19.42
N ASN A 282 10.31 15.61 -19.11
CA ASN A 282 11.69 15.96 -19.36
C ASN A 282 12.68 15.24 -18.42
N SER A 283 12.31 14.96 -17.17
CA SER A 283 13.17 14.18 -16.26
C SER A 283 13.21 12.69 -16.64
N ILE A 284 12.09 12.13 -17.11
CA ILE A 284 12.02 10.75 -17.60
C ILE A 284 12.81 10.61 -18.90
N ASN A 285 12.70 11.57 -19.83
CA ASN A 285 13.42 11.54 -21.11
C ASN A 285 14.88 12.00 -21.00
N GLY A 286 15.22 12.80 -19.99
CA GLY A 286 16.58 13.34 -19.77
C GLY A 286 17.51 12.38 -19.03
N ASN A 287 16.97 11.36 -18.36
CA ASN A 287 17.76 10.30 -17.75
C ASN A 287 18.02 9.18 -18.77
N ASN A 288 18.78 9.50 -19.84
CA ASN A 288 19.54 8.47 -20.53
C ASN A 288 20.59 7.97 -19.53
N LEU A 289 20.39 6.75 -19.03
CA LEU A 289 21.31 6.04 -18.13
C LEU A 289 22.71 5.78 -18.71
N GLU A 290 23.00 6.27 -19.92
CA GLU A 290 24.31 6.15 -20.58
C GLU A 290 25.34 7.18 -20.07
N ASP A 291 24.93 8.30 -19.45
CA ASP A 291 25.84 9.36 -19.03
C ASP A 291 26.35 9.27 -17.57
N ILE A 292 26.08 8.17 -16.85
CA ILE A 292 26.53 7.96 -15.44
C ILE A 292 27.60 6.85 -15.32
N ILE A 293 28.15 6.36 -16.43
CA ILE A 293 29.31 5.45 -16.38
C ILE A 293 30.55 6.21 -16.84
N PRO A 294 31.47 6.62 -15.94
CA PRO A 294 32.77 7.08 -16.36
C PRO A 294 33.50 5.90 -17.01
N GLY A 295 33.85 6.08 -18.28
CA GLY A 295 34.54 5.05 -19.06
C GLY A 295 35.89 4.70 -18.46
N GLU A 296 36.06 3.41 -18.15
CA GLU A 296 37.38 2.79 -18.07
C GLU A 296 37.38 1.48 -18.85
N ASN A 297 38.38 1.39 -19.73
CA ASN A 297 38.74 0.22 -20.51
C ASN A 297 38.99 -0.99 -19.61
N SER A 298 38.29 -2.09 -19.83
CA SER A 298 38.93 -3.42 -19.82
C SER A 298 38.01 -4.46 -20.46
N GLU A 299 38.54 -5.11 -21.50
CA GLU A 299 38.04 -6.38 -22.00
C GLU A 299 38.12 -7.43 -20.88
N ASN A 300 37.00 -8.06 -20.51
CA ASN A 300 36.97 -9.50 -20.27
C ASN A 300 35.55 -10.05 -20.06
N ASN A 301 35.32 -11.18 -20.73
CA ASN A 301 34.13 -12.03 -20.69
C ASN A 301 33.60 -12.30 -19.28
N LEU A 302 32.30 -12.08 -19.06
CA LEU A 302 31.46 -12.88 -18.16
C LEU A 302 29.99 -12.80 -18.60
N LYS A 303 29.32 -13.95 -18.49
CA LYS A 303 27.98 -14.28 -19.00
C LYS A 303 26.92 -13.28 -18.53
N GLN A 304 26.02 -12.92 -19.45
CA GLN A 304 24.79 -12.19 -19.17
C GLN A 304 23.91 -12.98 -18.20
N ASP A 305 23.87 -12.53 -16.94
CA ASP A 305 22.73 -12.81 -16.07
C ASP A 305 21.62 -11.80 -16.41
N VAL A 306 20.56 -12.31 -17.02
CA VAL A 306 19.34 -11.53 -17.27
C VAL A 306 18.69 -11.25 -15.92
N ILE A 307 18.90 -10.05 -15.39
CA ILE A 307 18.18 -9.53 -14.22
C ILE A 307 16.72 -9.39 -14.63
N THR A 308 15.85 -10.23 -14.08
CA THR A 308 14.41 -10.17 -14.29
C THR A 308 13.80 -9.04 -13.44
N VAL A 309 12.68 -8.48 -13.89
CA VAL A 309 11.90 -7.45 -13.15
C VAL A 309 11.54 -7.89 -11.71
N GLU A 310 11.48 -9.21 -11.47
CA GLU A 310 11.29 -9.80 -10.13
C GLU A 310 12.50 -9.55 -9.20
N ASN A 311 13.73 -9.60 -9.73
CA ASN A 311 14.94 -9.30 -8.96
C ASN A 311 15.05 -7.80 -8.65
N LEU A 312 14.57 -6.93 -9.54
CA LEU A 312 14.47 -5.49 -9.28
C LEU A 312 13.48 -5.17 -8.16
N LYS A 313 12.37 -5.90 -7.98
CA LYS A 313 11.38 -5.58 -6.93
C LYS A 313 11.87 -5.86 -5.50
N ASN A 314 12.60 -6.96 -5.29
CA ASN A 314 13.19 -7.27 -3.98
C ASN A 314 14.39 -6.37 -3.67
N ILE A 315 15.14 -5.98 -4.72
CA ILE A 315 16.21 -5.00 -4.63
C ILE A 315 15.62 -3.60 -4.39
N ILE A 316 14.48 -3.22 -4.95
CA ILE A 316 13.92 -1.87 -4.77
C ILE A 316 13.50 -1.61 -3.31
N ILE A 317 12.90 -2.55 -2.58
CA ILE A 317 12.59 -2.28 -1.16
C ILE A 317 13.86 -2.34 -0.30
N GLN A 318 14.74 -3.33 -0.49
CA GLN A 318 15.98 -3.39 0.29
C GLN A 318 16.97 -2.28 -0.07
N ASP A 319 17.22 -1.97 -1.34
CA ASP A 319 18.08 -0.88 -1.80
C ASP A 319 17.41 0.49 -1.72
N GLN A 320 16.08 0.66 -1.81
CA GLN A 320 15.49 1.96 -1.46
C GLN A 320 15.60 2.17 0.04
N VAL A 321 15.29 1.18 0.90
CA VAL A 321 15.50 1.33 2.35
C VAL A 321 16.99 1.53 2.67
N HIS A 322 17.90 0.78 2.05
CA HIS A 322 19.34 0.91 2.28
C HIS A 322 19.92 2.20 1.69
N SER A 323 19.49 2.63 0.51
CA SER A 323 19.85 3.92 -0.10
C SER A 323 19.23 5.08 0.66
N MET A 324 18.04 4.92 1.24
CA MET A 324 17.39 5.90 2.09
C MET A 324 18.12 6.04 3.43
N ILE A 325 18.46 4.93 4.09
CA ILE A 325 19.32 4.93 5.29
C ILE A 325 20.68 5.56 4.97
N LYS A 326 21.22 5.34 3.77
CA LYS A 326 22.50 5.91 3.33
C LYS A 326 22.40 7.41 2.97
N LEU A 327 21.25 7.89 2.49
CA LEU A 327 20.98 9.32 2.19
C LEU A 327 20.63 10.14 3.45
N MET A 328 20.19 9.48 4.54
CA MET A 328 19.85 10.11 5.81
C MET A 328 21.01 10.19 6.81
N LYS A 329 22.13 9.52 6.53
CA LYS A 329 23.39 9.60 7.30
C LYS A 329 24.32 10.65 6.71
#